data_AF-A0A434V467-F1
#
_entry.id   AF-A0A434V467-F1
#
_cell.length_a   1.000
_cell.length_b   1.000
_cell.length_c   1.000
_cell.angle_alpha   90.00
_cell.angle_beta   90.00
_cell.angle_gamma   90.00
#
_symmetry.space_group_name_H-M   'P 1'
#
loop_
_entity.id
_entity.type
_entity.pdbx_description
1 polymer ?
#
loop_
_entity_poly.entity_id
_entity_poly.type
_entity_poly.pdbx_seq_one_letter_code
_entity_poly.pdbx_strand_id
1 'polypeptide(L)' 'SETHAGTPSVSEASALAAAGKDAKLLGPRTVLGPVTCAIALGGGTA' A
#
# COMPACT_ATOMS: atom_id res chain seq x y z
N SER A 1 -16.31 0.48 12.29
CA SER A 1 -15.03 -0.03 11.77
C SER A 1 -14.97 0.27 10.29
N GLU A 2 -13.87 0.81 9.81
CA GLU A 2 -13.75 1.50 8.51
C GLU A 2 -14.10 0.61 7.31
N THR A 3 -15.30 0.77 6.78
CA THR A 3 -15.76 0.20 5.52
C THR A 3 -15.95 1.32 4.51
N HIS A 4 -14.88 1.95 4.05
CA HIS A 4 -14.93 2.76 2.84
C HIS A 4 -14.35 1.94 1.67
N ALA A 5 -15.25 1.22 0.99
CA ALA A 5 -14.95 0.61 -0.29
C ALA A 5 -14.50 1.71 -1.26
N GLY A 6 -13.22 1.68 -1.65
CA GLY A 6 -12.62 2.61 -2.62
C GLY A 6 -11.40 3.38 -2.10
N THR A 7 -11.20 3.50 -0.79
CA THR A 7 -9.99 4.12 -0.22
C THR A 7 -8.97 3.04 0.14
N PRO A 8 -7.67 3.18 -0.23
CA PRO A 8 -6.64 2.23 0.17
C PRO A 8 -6.57 2.10 1.69
N SER A 9 -6.19 0.93 2.19
CA SER A 9 -5.93 0.76 3.63
C SER A 9 -4.75 1.66 4.08
N VAL A 10 -4.63 1.89 5.39
CA VAL A 10 -3.54 2.69 5.96
C VAL A 10 -2.16 2.19 5.52
N SER A 11 -1.94 0.86 5.53
CA SER A 11 -0.67 0.27 5.09
C SER A 11 -0.42 0.50 3.59
N GLU A 12 -1.44 0.40 2.74
CA GLU A 12 -1.32 0.63 1.29
C GLU A 12 -1.05 2.11 0.98
N ALA A 13 -1.77 3.02 1.64
CA ALA A 13 -1.56 4.45 1.49
C ALA A 13 -0.14 4.86 1.96
N SER A 14 0.31 4.32 3.10
CA SER A 14 1.66 4.58 3.63
C SER A 14 2.75 4.06 2.69
N ALA A 15 2.59 2.86 2.14
CA ALA A 15 3.58 2.28 1.23
C ALA A 15 3.71 3.11 -0.05
N LEU A 16 2.58 3.52 -0.64
CA LEU A 16 2.58 4.39 -1.84
C LEU A 16 3.17 5.77 -1.55
N ALA A 17 2.79 6.39 -0.42
CA ALA A 17 3.33 7.69 -0.01
C ALA A 17 4.85 7.63 0.19
N ALA A 18 5.35 6.58 0.83
CA ALA A 18 6.79 6.38 1.04
C ALA A 18 7.56 6.07 -0.25
N ALA A 19 6.95 5.30 -1.17
CA ALA A 19 7.56 4.94 -2.45
C ALA A 19 7.57 6.10 -3.47
N GLY A 20 6.76 7.14 -3.25
CA GLY A 20 6.80 8.39 -3.98
C GLY A 20 5.97 8.41 -5.25
N LYS A 21 6.27 9.36 -6.13
CA LYS A 21 5.50 9.60 -7.34
C LYS A 21 5.57 8.39 -8.28
N ASP A 22 4.43 8.11 -8.91
CA ASP A 22 4.23 7.01 -9.86
C ASP A 22 4.44 5.61 -9.25
N ALA A 23 4.44 5.52 -7.91
CA ALA A 23 4.46 4.26 -7.21
C ALA A 23 3.17 3.45 -7.43
N LYS A 24 3.30 2.13 -7.37
CA LYS A 24 2.18 1.18 -7.50
C LYS A 24 2.32 0.04 -6.50
N LEU A 25 1.20 -0.51 -6.06
CA LEU A 25 1.23 -1.72 -5.22
C LEU A 25 1.77 -2.90 -6.03
N LEU A 26 2.66 -3.69 -5.41
CA LEU A 26 3.22 -4.92 -5.99
C LEU A 26 2.16 -6.04 -6.05
N GLY A 27 1.09 -5.93 -5.27
CA GLY A 27 -0.01 -6.89 -5.23
C GLY A 27 -0.97 -6.61 -4.07
N PRO A 28 -1.84 -7.56 -3.72
CA PRO A 28 -2.70 -7.46 -2.55
C PRO A 28 -1.89 -7.30 -1.26
N ARG A 29 -2.45 -6.56 -0.29
CA ARG A 29 -1.95 -6.52 1.09
C ARG A 29 -1.98 -7.91 1.74
N THR A 30 -0.96 -8.21 2.54
CA THR A 30 -0.87 -9.44 3.34
C THR A 30 -1.37 -9.19 4.75
N VAL A 31 -2.24 -10.06 5.26
CA VAL A 31 -2.71 -10.03 6.65
C VAL A 31 -2.16 -11.26 7.36
N LEU A 32 -1.37 -11.05 8.41
CA LEU A 32 -0.81 -12.10 9.27
C LEU A 32 -1.15 -11.81 10.72
N GLY A 33 -2.18 -12.48 11.23
CA GLY A 33 -2.72 -12.22 12.57
C GLY A 33 -3.14 -10.74 12.71
N PRO A 34 -2.57 -9.99 13.68
CA PRO A 34 -2.90 -8.58 13.88
C PRO A 34 -2.17 -7.63 12.90
N VAL A 35 -1.30 -8.14 12.03
CA VAL A 35 -0.44 -7.32 11.17
C VAL A 35 -0.99 -7.25 9.75
N THR A 36 -1.06 -6.04 9.18
CA THR A 36 -1.34 -5.81 7.76
C THR A 36 -0.14 -5.14 7.09
N CYS A 37 0.42 -5.78 6.07
CA CYS A 37 1.53 -5.25 5.28
C CYS A 37 1.09 -4.99 3.84
N ALA A 38 1.60 -3.90 3.25
CA ALA A 38 1.48 -3.60 1.83
C ALA A 38 2.86 -3.26 1.27
N ILE A 39 3.09 -3.63 0.00
CA ILE A 39 4.38 -3.44 -0.67
C ILE A 39 4.13 -2.58 -1.90
N ALA A 40 4.87 -1.48 -2.01
CA ALA A 40 4.83 -0.59 -3.16
C ALA A 40 6.17 -0.60 -3.90
N LEU A 41 6.10 -0.59 -5.23
CA LEU A 41 7.24 -0.35 -6.11
C LEU A 41 7.31 1.15 -6.39
N GLY A 42 8.46 1.78 -6.13
CA GLY A 42 8.70 3.18 -6.47
C GLY A 42 8.76 3.39 -7.98
N GLY A 43 8.22 4.52 -8.45
CA GLY A 43 8.27 4.94 -9.84
C GLY A 43 9.61 5.58 -10.17
N GLY A 44 10.63 4.77 -10.45
CA GLY A 44 11.93 5.27 -10.89
C GLY A 44 12.58 4.37 -11.93
N THR A 45 12.92 4.92 -13.09
CA THR A 45 14.18 4.55 -13.74
C THR A 45 15.30 5.18 -12.91
N ALA A 46 16.32 4.38 -12.56
CA ALA A 46 17.49 4.83 -11.80
C ALA A 46 18.19 6.06 -12.41
#